data_AF-G2GPV1-F1
#
_entry.id   AF-G2GPV1-F1
#
_cell.length_a   1.000
_cell.length_b   1.000
_cell.length_c   1.000
_cell.angle_alpha   90.00
_cell.angle_beta   90.00
_cell.angle_gamma   90.00
#
_symmetry.space_group_name_H-M   'P 1'
#
loop_
_entity.id
_entity.type
_entity.pdbx_description
1 polymer ?
#
loop_
_entity_poly.entity_id
_entity_poly.type
_entity_poly.pdbx_seq_one_letter_code
_entity_poly.pdbx_strand_id
1 'polypeptide(L)'
;MGLAGPRERLAGLTRAVLAQLAALHSPDDLELVLISADRARPVAQRTAEWAWLGWLPHVRPGHGQDCRLLLAYDPEQAAARAEELLRRLADLSQAPAPRPWADGTVPVQRSARRPSRTAEGERGGGAGGFTGPRTVVVVDGDPGGPEVREAVARLALEGPRAGIHVVCLAETAAASPASPVTETYEAACAASPTFRECGAVALLSGDVATALRLLRVARGGVATGADPGPDRVPDGPVGHGTVATVDAVSPAWAERFARALAPLRTETGTGERHTRLSVPLPQAARLLDELGLARATPASLMARWADAADDPRSVGGRACAVLGAGARGPVGADLGTEGPHLLIEGPPGSGRTELLRAVVASLAAAERPDRLGIVLIDGGDGTAAGAGEGLRVCTDVPHVTTHLA
;
A
#
# COMPACT_ATOMS: atom_id res chain seq x y z
N MET A 1 15.24 9.01 -13.15
CA MET A 1 14.64 9.67 -14.33
C MET A 1 14.17 11.03 -13.88
N GLY A 2 14.54 12.10 -14.59
CA GLY A 2 14.05 13.45 -14.30
C GLY A 2 12.84 13.77 -15.18
N LEU A 3 11.78 14.34 -14.62
CA LEU A 3 10.64 14.89 -15.34
C LEU A 3 10.57 16.40 -15.08
N ALA A 4 10.59 17.22 -16.13
CA ALA A 4 10.54 18.67 -15.97
C ALA A 4 9.48 19.33 -16.85
N GLY A 5 8.92 20.43 -16.36
CA GLY A 5 7.96 21.26 -17.08
C GLY A 5 6.95 21.94 -16.17
N PRO A 6 5.90 22.54 -16.74
CA PRO A 6 4.91 23.30 -15.98
C PRO A 6 4.17 22.44 -14.97
N ARG A 7 3.96 22.96 -13.75
CA ARG A 7 3.47 22.19 -12.59
C ARG A 7 2.25 21.34 -12.86
N GLU A 8 1.18 21.93 -13.40
CA GLU A 8 -0.09 21.22 -13.59
C GLU A 8 0.06 20.02 -14.53
N ARG A 9 0.84 20.18 -15.60
CA ARG A 9 1.12 19.13 -16.59
C ARG A 9 2.09 18.08 -16.04
N LEU A 10 3.14 18.52 -15.34
CA LEU A 10 4.11 17.66 -14.69
C LEU A 10 3.44 16.75 -13.65
N ALA A 11 2.56 17.31 -12.80
CA ALA A 11 1.79 16.56 -11.83
C ALA A 11 0.81 15.59 -12.50
N GLY A 12 0.14 16.02 -13.58
CA GLY A 12 -0.76 15.17 -14.36
C GLY A 12 -0.06 13.96 -14.99
N LEU A 13 1.10 14.18 -15.61
CA LEU A 13 1.95 13.13 -16.17
C LEU A 13 2.45 12.19 -15.07
N THR A 14 2.95 12.73 -13.97
CA THR A 14 3.48 11.90 -12.88
C THR A 14 2.39 11.02 -12.28
N ARG A 15 1.17 11.55 -12.07
CA ARG A 15 0.03 10.76 -11.61
C ARG A 15 -0.34 9.65 -12.60
N ALA A 16 -0.25 9.90 -13.91
CA ALA A 16 -0.48 8.88 -14.92
C ALA A 16 0.56 7.76 -14.85
N VAL A 17 1.85 8.11 -14.74
CA VAL A 17 2.96 7.15 -14.59
C VAL A 17 2.79 6.31 -13.33
N LEU A 18 2.54 6.93 -12.18
CA LEU A 18 2.36 6.22 -10.91
C LEU A 18 1.12 5.32 -10.91
N ALA A 19 0.02 5.77 -11.54
CA ALA A 19 -1.17 4.95 -11.69
C ALA A 19 -0.92 3.72 -12.57
N GLN A 20 -0.20 3.87 -13.69
CA GLN A 20 0.18 2.75 -14.54
C GLN A 20 1.08 1.75 -13.79
N LEU A 21 2.08 2.24 -13.05
CA LEU A 21 2.94 1.39 -12.24
C LEU A 21 2.14 0.62 -11.19
N ALA A 22 1.25 1.30 -10.45
CA ALA A 22 0.41 0.68 -9.43
C ALA A 22 -0.61 -0.33 -10.01
N ALA A 23 -1.13 -0.09 -11.22
CA ALA A 23 -2.08 -0.99 -11.87
C ALA A 23 -1.42 -2.26 -12.42
N LEU A 24 -0.14 -2.19 -12.77
CA LEU A 24 0.58 -3.28 -13.47
C LEU A 24 1.43 -4.15 -12.53
N HIS A 25 1.61 -3.75 -11.28
CA HIS A 25 2.48 -4.46 -10.33
C HIS A 25 1.76 -4.71 -9.01
N SER A 26 1.98 -5.90 -8.44
CA SER A 26 1.56 -6.23 -7.08
C SER A 26 2.24 -5.29 -6.07
N PRO A 27 1.58 -4.90 -4.96
CA PRO A 27 2.26 -4.17 -3.88
C PRO A 27 3.35 -5.00 -3.18
N ASP A 28 3.42 -6.32 -3.41
CA ASP A 28 4.57 -7.16 -2.99
C ASP A 28 5.78 -7.00 -3.91
N ASP A 29 5.56 -6.65 -5.19
CA ASP A 29 6.62 -6.52 -6.20
C ASP A 29 7.10 -5.08 -6.38
N LEU A 30 6.26 -4.11 -6.01
CA LEU A 30 6.49 -2.67 -6.20
C LEU A 30 6.10 -1.87 -4.95
N GLU A 31 7.08 -1.15 -4.41
CA GLU A 31 6.91 -0.16 -3.34
C GLU A 31 6.98 1.26 -3.94
N LEU A 32 6.06 2.14 -3.55
CA LEU A 32 6.07 3.56 -3.93
C LEU A 32 6.44 4.40 -2.72
N VAL A 33 7.45 5.24 -2.87
CA VAL A 33 7.90 6.19 -1.83
C VAL A 33 7.81 7.60 -2.38
N LEU A 34 7.23 8.53 -1.63
CA LEU A 34 7.20 9.96 -1.97
C LEU A 34 8.07 10.76 -1.01
N ILE A 35 8.94 11.62 -1.57
CA ILE A 35 9.65 12.69 -0.87
C ILE A 35 9.23 14.01 -1.51
N SER A 36 8.39 14.77 -0.79
CA SER A 36 7.83 16.04 -1.24
C SER A 36 8.03 17.08 -0.12
N ALA A 37 9.28 17.45 0.12
CA ALA A 37 9.70 18.33 1.22
C ALA A 37 10.16 19.73 0.78
N ASP A 38 9.89 20.10 -0.49
CA ASP A 38 10.29 21.39 -1.05
C ASP A 38 9.70 22.56 -0.25
N ARG A 39 10.59 23.34 0.37
CA ARG A 39 10.26 24.49 1.22
C ARG A 39 9.72 25.67 0.45
N ALA A 40 9.93 25.74 -0.86
CA ALA A 40 9.35 26.78 -1.71
C ALA A 40 7.81 26.69 -1.77
N ARG A 41 7.25 25.52 -1.45
CA ARG A 41 5.81 25.28 -1.45
C ARG A 41 5.26 25.17 -0.02
N PRO A 42 3.98 25.47 0.24
CA PRO A 42 3.36 25.18 1.53
C PRO A 42 3.05 23.68 1.69
N VAL A 43 3.17 23.15 2.92
CA VAL A 43 2.85 21.74 3.24
C VAL A 43 1.44 21.37 2.77
N ALA A 44 0.44 22.22 3.04
CA ALA A 44 -0.94 21.96 2.66
C ALA A 44 -1.12 21.75 1.14
N GLN A 45 -0.38 22.49 0.32
CA GLN A 45 -0.44 22.37 -1.13
C GLN A 45 0.20 21.06 -1.60
N ARG A 46 1.38 20.71 -1.05
CA ARG A 46 2.07 19.45 -1.35
C ARG A 46 1.23 18.24 -0.94
N THR A 47 0.65 18.28 0.25
CA THR A 47 -0.23 17.23 0.76
C THR A 47 -1.48 17.09 -0.11
N ALA A 48 -2.15 18.18 -0.48
CA ALA A 48 -3.36 18.12 -1.30
C ALA A 48 -3.09 17.49 -2.68
N GLU A 49 -1.93 17.80 -3.28
CA GLU A 49 -1.56 17.29 -4.61
C GLU A 49 -1.31 15.77 -4.62
N TRP A 50 -0.73 15.24 -3.54
CA TRP A 50 -0.32 13.84 -3.44
C TRP A 50 -1.20 13.01 -2.49
N ALA A 51 -2.24 13.59 -1.88
CA ALA A 51 -3.14 12.92 -0.94
C ALA A 51 -3.72 11.60 -1.48
N TRP A 52 -3.97 11.54 -2.79
CA TRP A 52 -4.49 10.35 -3.45
C TRP A 52 -3.58 9.12 -3.29
N LEU A 53 -2.25 9.30 -3.19
CA LEU A 53 -1.28 8.22 -2.98
C LEU A 53 -1.52 7.49 -1.67
N GLY A 54 -2.04 8.17 -0.63
CA GLY A 54 -2.31 7.57 0.68
C GLY A 54 -3.33 6.42 0.64
N TRP A 55 -4.09 6.29 -0.44
CA TRP A 55 -5.03 5.18 -0.64
C TRP A 55 -4.38 3.95 -1.29
N LEU A 56 -3.23 4.09 -1.96
CA LEU A 56 -2.60 2.98 -2.66
C LEU A 56 -2.04 1.94 -1.68
N PRO A 57 -2.18 0.63 -1.96
CA PRO A 57 -1.54 -0.39 -1.16
C PRO A 57 -0.01 -0.35 -1.26
N HIS A 58 0.54 0.16 -2.37
CA HIS A 58 1.98 0.25 -2.65
C HIS A 58 2.76 1.25 -1.78
N VAL A 59 2.08 2.15 -1.08
CA VAL A 59 2.73 3.10 -0.14
C VAL A 59 2.67 2.60 1.31
N ARG A 60 2.15 1.40 1.55
CA ARG A 60 2.12 0.80 2.88
C ARG A 60 3.50 0.19 3.20
N PRO A 61 4.01 0.37 4.42
CA PRO A 61 5.26 -0.25 4.82
C PRO A 61 5.12 -1.78 4.84
N GLY A 62 6.03 -2.50 4.18
CA GLY A 62 6.09 -3.97 4.14
C GLY A 62 7.37 -4.58 4.71
N HIS A 63 8.32 -3.73 5.10
CA HIS A 63 9.71 -4.10 5.40
C HIS A 63 10.15 -3.60 6.79
N GLY A 64 9.23 -3.49 7.74
CA GLY A 64 9.52 -3.05 9.11
C GLY A 64 9.79 -1.54 9.26
N GLN A 65 9.35 -0.72 8.30
CA GLN A 65 9.54 0.73 8.39
C GLN A 65 8.72 1.35 9.50
N ASP A 66 9.34 2.24 10.29
CA ASP A 66 8.67 3.01 11.33
C ASP A 66 7.91 4.21 10.74
N CYS A 67 6.79 3.93 10.07
CA CYS A 67 5.89 4.94 9.51
C CYS A 67 4.52 4.31 9.21
N ARG A 68 3.47 5.11 9.07
CA ARG A 68 2.16 4.62 8.61
C ARG A 68 2.07 4.47 7.10
N LEU A 69 2.70 5.39 6.37
CA LEU A 69 2.75 5.43 4.92
C LEU A 69 4.14 5.90 4.48
N LEU A 70 4.56 5.47 3.30
CA LEU A 70 5.84 5.83 2.68
C LEU A 70 5.78 7.20 1.99
N LEU A 71 5.20 8.17 2.68
CA LEU A 71 5.03 9.54 2.20
C LEU A 71 5.75 10.49 3.16
N ALA A 72 6.60 11.35 2.61
CA ALA A 72 7.31 12.39 3.35
C ALA A 72 6.92 13.77 2.82
N TYR A 73 6.30 14.59 3.67
CA TYR A 73 5.88 15.95 3.37
C TYR A 73 6.67 17.01 4.13
N ASP A 74 7.42 16.63 5.15
CA ASP A 74 8.28 17.51 5.93
C ASP A 74 9.76 17.05 5.88
N PRO A 75 10.71 17.90 6.27
CA PRO A 75 12.13 17.59 6.18
C PRO A 75 12.58 16.41 7.04
N GLU A 76 11.94 16.17 8.19
CA GLU A 76 12.29 15.08 9.10
C GLU A 76 11.85 13.74 8.51
N GLN A 77 10.62 13.68 8.00
CA GLN A 77 10.13 12.53 7.24
C GLN A 77 11.01 12.25 6.02
N ALA A 78 11.44 13.28 5.29
CA ALA A 78 12.29 13.14 4.12
C ALA A 78 13.66 12.54 4.48
N ALA A 79 14.29 13.02 5.55
CA ALA A 79 15.54 12.46 6.07
C ALA A 79 15.36 10.98 6.47
N ALA A 80 14.34 10.66 7.26
CA ALA A 80 14.06 9.30 7.68
C ALA A 80 13.83 8.35 6.49
N ARG A 81 13.13 8.79 5.43
CA ARG A 81 12.93 7.98 4.21
C ARG A 81 14.22 7.81 3.42
N ALA A 82 15.03 8.85 3.29
CA ALA A 82 16.29 8.77 2.56
C ALA A 82 17.29 7.85 3.26
N GLU A 83 17.44 7.95 4.58
CA GLU A 83 18.29 7.08 5.40
C GLU A 83 17.85 5.61 5.32
N GLU A 84 16.54 5.35 5.42
CA GLU A 84 15.95 4.02 5.27
C GLU A 84 16.34 3.38 3.93
N LEU A 85 16.19 4.13 2.83
CA LEU A 85 16.50 3.65 1.49
C LEU A 85 18.00 3.45 1.28
N LEU A 86 18.85 4.32 1.85
CA LEU A 86 20.30 4.15 1.83
C LEU A 86 20.74 2.90 2.58
N ARG A 87 20.12 2.60 3.73
CA ARG A 87 20.42 1.40 4.50
C ARG A 87 20.10 0.14 3.69
N ARG A 88 18.94 0.11 3.03
CA ARG A 88 18.57 -1.00 2.12
C ARG A 88 19.53 -1.14 0.95
N LEU A 89 19.96 -0.03 0.36
CA LEU A 89 20.97 -0.04 -0.68
C LEU A 89 22.27 -0.67 -0.17
N ALA A 90 22.70 -0.31 1.04
CA ALA A 90 23.90 -0.88 1.67
C ALA A 90 23.73 -2.39 1.94
N ASP A 91 22.60 -2.82 2.52
CA ASP A 91 22.31 -4.22 2.83
C ASP A 91 22.29 -5.10 1.56
N LEU A 92 21.65 -4.61 0.49
CA LEU A 92 21.58 -5.32 -0.79
C LEU A 92 22.91 -5.35 -1.54
N SER A 93 23.76 -4.32 -1.37
CA SER A 93 25.11 -4.31 -1.95
C SER A 93 26.09 -5.25 -1.23
N GLN A 94 25.82 -5.56 0.05
CA GLN A 94 26.62 -6.47 0.87
C GLN A 94 26.12 -7.93 0.81
N ALA A 95 24.90 -8.16 0.29
CA ALA A 95 24.36 -9.50 0.12
C ALA A 95 25.28 -10.33 -0.83
N PRO A 96 25.74 -11.52 -0.41
CA PRO A 96 26.63 -12.33 -1.24
C PRO A 96 25.94 -12.67 -2.56
N ALA A 97 26.67 -12.48 -3.67
CA ALA A 97 26.19 -12.87 -4.99
C ALA A 97 25.68 -14.33 -4.94
N PRO A 98 24.52 -14.64 -5.55
CA PRO A 98 24.01 -16.00 -5.54
C PRO A 98 25.09 -16.93 -6.10
N ARG A 99 25.54 -17.89 -5.28
CA ARG A 99 26.51 -18.90 -5.71
C ARG A 99 25.92 -19.60 -6.94
N PRO A 100 26.68 -19.77 -8.04
CA PRO A 100 26.22 -20.60 -9.14
C PRO A 100 25.95 -22.00 -8.58
N TRP A 101 24.69 -22.43 -8.63
CA TRP A 101 24.28 -23.74 -8.12
C TRP A 101 24.97 -24.83 -8.93
N ALA A 102 25.85 -25.58 -8.27
CA ALA A 102 26.17 -26.95 -8.67
C ALA A 102 25.00 -27.83 -8.20
N ASP A 103 24.55 -28.72 -9.08
CA ASP A 103 23.46 -29.71 -8.94
C ASP A 103 22.00 -29.22 -9.03
N GLY A 104 21.50 -29.23 -10.27
CA GLY A 104 20.62 -30.32 -10.71
C GLY A 104 19.12 -30.30 -10.38
N THR A 105 18.60 -29.50 -9.46
CA THR A 105 17.15 -29.46 -9.20
C THR A 105 16.63 -28.04 -8.95
N VAL A 106 15.88 -27.52 -9.93
CA VAL A 106 15.26 -26.19 -9.88
C VAL A 106 13.85 -26.28 -9.26
N PRO A 107 13.53 -25.54 -8.18
CA PRO A 107 12.13 -25.33 -7.80
C PRO A 107 11.49 -24.42 -8.84
N VAL A 108 10.47 -24.91 -9.54
CA VAL A 108 9.70 -24.13 -10.50
C VAL A 108 8.80 -23.15 -9.72
N GLN A 109 9.31 -21.97 -9.39
CA GLN A 109 8.45 -20.80 -9.13
C GLN A 109 7.97 -20.28 -10.49
N ARG A 110 6.71 -20.59 -10.82
CA ARG A 110 6.02 -20.04 -12.00
C ARG A 110 5.80 -18.54 -11.80
N SER A 111 6.82 -17.73 -12.08
CA SER A 111 6.56 -16.38 -12.58
C SER A 111 6.00 -16.55 -13.99
N ALA A 112 4.73 -16.18 -14.17
CA ALA A 112 4.13 -16.13 -15.48
C ALA A 112 4.86 -15.04 -16.30
N ARG A 113 5.92 -15.45 -17.01
CA ARG A 113 6.53 -14.65 -18.08
C ARG A 113 5.42 -14.31 -19.09
N ARG A 114 4.90 -13.09 -19.02
CA ARG A 114 4.22 -12.44 -20.14
C ARG A 114 5.20 -11.46 -20.77
N PRO A 115 5.55 -11.62 -22.06
CA PRO A 115 6.59 -10.82 -22.68
C PRO A 115 6.07 -9.40 -22.92
N SER A 116 6.70 -8.40 -22.31
CA SER A 116 6.63 -7.02 -22.77
C SER A 116 7.42 -6.91 -24.08
N ARG A 117 6.71 -6.68 -25.19
CA ARG A 117 7.32 -6.30 -26.47
C ARG A 117 7.80 -4.86 -26.36
N THR A 118 9.08 -4.68 -26.04
CA THR A 118 9.94 -3.59 -26.53
C THR A 118 11.40 -4.03 -26.36
N ALA A 119 11.82 -5.00 -27.17
CA ALA A 119 13.22 -5.38 -27.32
C ALA A 119 13.49 -5.75 -28.78
N GLU A 120 13.42 -4.76 -29.65
CA GLU A 120 14.21 -4.77 -30.89
C GLU A 120 15.22 -3.64 -30.75
N GLY A 121 16.45 -4.01 -30.41
CA GLY A 121 17.54 -3.09 -30.10
C GLY A 121 18.58 -3.76 -29.22
N GLU A 122 19.44 -4.54 -29.86
CA GLU A 122 20.77 -4.97 -29.38
C GLU A 122 20.83 -6.00 -28.24
N ARG A 123 20.95 -7.27 -28.68
CA ARG A 123 21.55 -8.34 -27.88
C ARG A 123 23.05 -8.05 -27.68
N GLY A 124 23.40 -7.53 -26.51
CA GLY A 124 24.75 -7.55 -25.95
C GLY A 124 24.68 -8.10 -24.52
N GLY A 125 25.31 -9.25 -24.27
CA GLY A 125 25.22 -9.98 -23.01
C GLY A 125 25.85 -9.26 -21.82
N GLY A 126 25.16 -9.27 -20.68
CA GLY A 126 25.65 -8.85 -19.37
C GLY A 126 24.68 -9.30 -18.27
N ALA A 127 25.17 -10.15 -17.37
CA ALA A 127 24.44 -10.85 -16.33
C ALA A 127 23.96 -9.96 -15.16
N GLY A 128 22.90 -10.38 -14.47
CA GLY A 128 22.54 -9.89 -13.12
C GLY A 128 21.40 -8.87 -13.05
N GLY A 129 20.19 -9.22 -13.48
CA GLY A 129 19.01 -8.40 -13.19
C GLY A 129 18.60 -8.54 -11.72
N PHE A 130 18.33 -7.43 -11.04
CA PHE A 130 17.79 -7.46 -9.67
C PHE A 130 16.47 -8.24 -9.62
N THR A 131 16.41 -9.25 -8.74
CA THR A 131 15.29 -10.20 -8.63
C THR A 131 14.38 -9.96 -7.43
N GLY A 132 14.60 -8.89 -6.66
CA GLY A 132 13.80 -8.54 -5.48
C GLY A 132 12.64 -7.56 -5.78
N PRO A 133 11.94 -7.10 -4.72
CA PRO A 133 10.91 -6.08 -4.82
C PRO A 133 11.52 -4.74 -5.24
N ARG A 134 10.87 -4.05 -6.19
CA ARG A 134 11.35 -2.78 -6.73
C ARG A 134 10.77 -1.63 -5.93
N THR A 135 11.56 -0.59 -5.70
CA THR A 135 11.10 0.64 -5.04
C THR A 135 11.19 1.79 -6.03
N VAL A 136 10.10 2.51 -6.25
CA VAL A 136 10.10 3.76 -7.01
C VAL A 136 10.00 4.93 -6.02
N VAL A 137 11.03 5.78 -6.02
CA VAL A 137 11.14 6.95 -5.13
C VAL A 137 10.83 8.19 -5.95
N VAL A 138 9.70 8.82 -5.68
CA VAL A 138 9.29 10.09 -6.30
C VAL A 138 9.81 11.23 -5.45
N VAL A 139 10.61 12.10 -6.06
CA VAL A 139 11.18 13.28 -5.40
C VAL A 139 10.57 14.51 -6.05
N ASP A 140 9.69 15.19 -5.33
CA ASP A 140 8.96 16.36 -5.81
C ASP A 140 9.66 17.66 -5.38
N GLY A 141 10.42 18.26 -6.30
CA GLY A 141 11.19 19.48 -6.04
C GLY A 141 12.50 19.23 -5.29
N ASP A 142 12.87 20.17 -4.41
CA ASP A 142 14.02 20.03 -3.50
C ASP A 142 13.67 19.12 -2.31
N PRO A 143 14.36 17.98 -2.10
CA PRO A 143 14.11 17.11 -0.95
C PRO A 143 14.58 17.71 0.39
N GLY A 144 15.27 18.85 0.40
CA GLY A 144 15.55 19.64 1.59
C GLY A 144 17.03 19.73 1.97
N GLY A 145 17.38 19.23 3.16
CA GLY A 145 18.73 19.34 3.73
C GLY A 145 19.82 18.78 2.81
N PRO A 146 21.09 19.22 2.96
CA PRO A 146 22.21 18.74 2.13
C PRO A 146 22.38 17.22 2.22
N GLU A 147 22.22 16.64 3.41
CA GLU A 147 22.31 15.19 3.64
C GLU A 147 21.24 14.42 2.85
N VAL A 148 19.99 14.89 2.85
CA VAL A 148 18.91 14.27 2.08
C VAL A 148 19.17 14.40 0.58
N ARG A 149 19.67 15.56 0.12
CA ARG A 149 20.04 15.75 -1.30
C ARG A 149 21.13 14.79 -1.74
N GLU A 150 22.18 14.62 -0.93
CA GLU A 150 23.26 13.67 -1.18
C GLU A 150 22.76 12.21 -1.17
N ALA A 151 21.92 11.86 -0.20
CA ALA A 151 21.31 10.54 -0.11
C ALA A 151 20.49 10.20 -1.35
N VAL A 152 19.61 11.11 -1.78
CA VAL A 152 18.78 10.91 -2.98
C VAL A 152 19.63 10.88 -4.26
N ALA A 153 20.68 11.71 -4.36
CA ALA A 153 21.64 11.67 -5.46
C ALA A 153 22.31 10.29 -5.58
N ARG A 154 22.76 9.75 -4.45
CA ARG A 154 23.35 8.40 -4.39
C ARG A 154 22.33 7.31 -4.75
N LEU A 155 21.08 7.41 -4.28
CA LEU A 155 20.01 6.50 -4.69
C LEU A 155 19.72 6.57 -6.20
N ALA A 156 19.79 7.75 -6.82
CA ALA A 156 19.60 7.88 -8.27
C ALA A 156 20.73 7.22 -9.08
N LEU A 157 21.95 7.24 -8.54
CA LEU A 157 23.17 6.66 -9.12
C LEU A 157 23.28 5.15 -8.94
N GLU A 158 23.20 4.69 -7.69
CA GLU A 158 23.51 3.32 -7.26
C GLU A 158 22.25 2.47 -7.12
N GLY A 159 21.13 3.10 -6.79
CA GLY A 159 19.84 2.45 -6.51
C GLY A 159 19.36 1.48 -7.58
N PRO A 160 19.47 1.76 -8.90
CA PRO A 160 18.95 0.86 -9.92
C PRO A 160 19.52 -0.56 -9.87
N ARG A 161 20.76 -0.72 -9.37
CA ARG A 161 21.39 -2.05 -9.17
C ARG A 161 20.73 -2.83 -8.03
N ALA A 162 20.14 -2.13 -7.07
CA ALA A 162 19.41 -2.68 -5.93
C ALA A 162 17.88 -2.59 -6.10
N GLY A 163 17.38 -2.34 -7.31
CA GLY A 163 15.94 -2.23 -7.58
C GLY A 163 15.28 -0.93 -7.10
N ILE A 164 16.06 0.05 -6.67
CA ILE A 164 15.56 1.38 -6.26
C ILE A 164 15.67 2.34 -7.45
N HIS A 165 14.55 2.91 -7.87
CA HIS A 165 14.46 3.79 -9.03
C HIS A 165 13.94 5.17 -8.63
N VAL A 166 14.76 6.19 -8.81
CA VAL A 166 14.38 7.58 -8.46
C VAL A 166 13.71 8.27 -9.65
N VAL A 167 12.58 8.92 -9.40
CA VAL A 167 11.88 9.83 -10.33
C VAL A 167 11.88 11.23 -9.71
N CYS A 168 12.68 12.14 -10.29
CA CYS A 168 12.77 13.53 -9.82
C CYS A 168 11.85 14.43 -10.62
N LEU A 169 11.08 15.28 -9.96
CA LEU A 169 10.20 16.26 -10.58
C LEU A 169 10.80 17.65 -10.39
N ALA A 170 10.94 18.39 -11.48
CA ALA A 170 11.42 19.77 -11.46
C ALA A 170 10.43 20.69 -12.17
N GLU A 171 9.87 21.65 -11.45
CA GLU A 171 8.98 22.65 -12.04
C GLU A 171 9.79 23.65 -12.86
N THR A 172 9.48 23.75 -14.15
CA THR A 172 10.11 24.69 -15.09
C THR A 172 9.09 25.21 -16.09
N ALA A 173 9.47 26.22 -16.88
CA ALA A 173 8.76 26.49 -18.13
C ALA A 173 8.84 25.27 -19.07
N ALA A 174 7.90 25.17 -20.00
CA ALA A 174 7.97 24.15 -21.05
C ALA A 174 9.08 24.52 -22.04
N ALA A 175 9.80 23.51 -22.53
CA ALA A 175 10.79 23.70 -23.58
C ALA A 175 10.09 24.21 -24.85
N SER A 176 10.57 25.31 -25.39
CA SER A 176 10.02 25.98 -26.58
C SER A 176 11.17 26.46 -27.46
N PRO A 177 10.90 26.92 -28.69
CA PRO A 177 11.94 27.59 -29.48
C PRO A 177 12.58 28.79 -28.76
N ALA A 178 11.84 29.43 -27.85
CA ALA A 178 12.31 30.55 -27.04
C ALA A 178 12.98 30.14 -25.71
N SER A 179 12.83 28.87 -25.29
CA SER A 179 13.55 28.28 -24.16
C SER A 179 14.05 26.88 -24.57
N PRO A 180 15.25 26.80 -25.16
CA PRO A 180 15.83 25.56 -25.65
C PRO A 180 15.90 24.46 -24.59
N VAL A 181 16.01 23.21 -25.05
CA VAL A 181 16.13 22.00 -24.22
C VAL A 181 17.23 22.13 -23.16
N THR A 182 18.37 22.72 -23.51
CA THR A 182 19.50 22.92 -22.59
C THR A 182 19.16 23.90 -21.46
N GLU A 183 18.54 25.04 -21.77
CA GLU A 183 18.11 26.00 -20.75
C GLU A 183 17.04 25.42 -19.83
N THR A 184 16.06 24.70 -20.40
CA THR A 184 15.02 24.01 -19.61
C THR A 184 15.65 22.95 -18.69
N TYR A 185 16.67 22.23 -19.17
CA TYR A 185 17.41 21.25 -18.37
C TYR A 185 18.21 21.92 -17.23
N GLU A 186 18.89 23.04 -17.50
CA GLU A 186 19.62 23.78 -16.48
C GLU A 186 18.68 24.37 -15.42
N ALA A 187 17.54 24.93 -15.84
CA ALA A 187 16.49 25.39 -14.95
C ALA A 187 15.94 24.24 -14.09
N ALA A 188 15.76 23.05 -14.65
CA ALA A 188 15.33 21.86 -13.92
C ALA A 188 16.37 21.44 -12.87
N CYS A 189 17.65 21.48 -13.21
CA CYS A 189 18.75 21.20 -12.27
C CYS A 189 18.83 22.24 -11.14
N ALA A 190 18.49 23.50 -11.42
CA ALA A 190 18.43 24.55 -10.40
C ALA A 190 17.23 24.35 -9.45
N ALA A 191 16.07 23.96 -9.98
CA ALA A 191 14.85 23.71 -9.21
C ALA A 191 14.93 22.43 -8.36
N SER A 192 15.57 21.38 -8.87
CA SER A 192 15.80 20.13 -8.13
C SER A 192 17.24 19.66 -8.36
N PRO A 193 18.17 19.82 -7.39
CA PRO A 193 19.58 19.46 -7.57
C PRO A 193 19.80 17.98 -7.95
N THR A 194 18.94 17.09 -7.46
CA THR A 194 18.95 15.66 -7.78
C THR A 194 18.65 15.38 -9.25
N PHE A 195 18.03 16.32 -9.97
CA PHE A 195 17.70 16.16 -11.38
C PHE A 195 18.94 15.91 -12.25
N ARG A 196 20.09 16.52 -11.92
CA ARG A 196 21.37 16.30 -12.59
C ARG A 196 21.87 14.86 -12.47
N GLU A 197 21.44 14.14 -11.43
CA GLU A 197 21.81 12.76 -11.19
C GLU A 197 20.94 11.73 -11.93
N CYS A 198 19.97 12.19 -12.71
CA CYS A 198 19.14 11.31 -13.50
C CYS A 198 19.83 10.91 -14.81
N GLY A 199 20.05 9.60 -15.03
CA GLY A 199 20.62 9.09 -16.29
C GLY A 199 19.70 9.18 -17.53
N ALA A 200 18.46 9.62 -17.33
CA ALA A 200 17.50 9.94 -18.38
C ALA A 200 16.56 11.06 -17.89
N VAL A 201 16.21 11.98 -18.78
CA VAL A 201 15.33 13.12 -18.50
C VAL A 201 14.23 13.22 -19.54
N ALA A 202 13.04 13.61 -19.11
CA ALA A 202 11.90 13.85 -19.96
C ALA A 202 11.41 15.28 -19.73
N LEU A 203 11.49 16.10 -20.77
CA LEU A 203 11.15 17.52 -20.70
C LEU A 203 9.84 17.76 -21.44
N LEU A 204 8.87 18.37 -20.75
CA LEU A 204 7.65 18.85 -21.39
C LEU A 204 7.97 20.01 -22.31
N SER A 205 7.33 20.03 -23.48
CA SER A 205 7.64 20.94 -24.57
C SER A 205 6.39 21.38 -25.33
N GLY A 206 6.53 22.50 -26.04
CA GLY A 206 5.46 23.17 -26.77
C GLY A 206 4.64 24.12 -25.89
N ASP A 207 3.88 24.99 -26.55
CA ASP A 207 3.20 26.13 -25.90
C ASP A 207 2.18 25.71 -24.82
N VAL A 208 1.60 24.51 -24.98
CA VAL A 208 0.62 23.93 -24.03
C VAL A 208 1.22 22.76 -23.23
N ALA A 209 2.52 22.48 -23.41
CA ALA A 209 3.25 21.41 -22.72
C ALA A 209 2.63 20.01 -22.88
N THR A 210 2.17 19.67 -24.09
CA THR A 210 1.54 18.38 -24.43
C THR A 210 2.51 17.40 -25.10
N ALA A 211 3.69 17.86 -25.52
CA ALA A 211 4.75 17.01 -26.05
C ALA A 211 5.82 16.76 -24.99
N LEU A 212 6.38 15.55 -24.97
CA LEU A 212 7.49 15.13 -24.11
C LEU A 212 8.71 14.84 -24.98
N ARG A 213 9.88 15.34 -24.58
CA ARG A 213 11.16 14.93 -25.16
C ARG A 213 11.95 14.12 -24.15
N LEU A 214 12.11 12.83 -24.42
CA LEU A 214 12.89 11.90 -23.60
C LEU A 214 14.34 11.83 -24.11
N LEU A 215 15.30 12.16 -23.25
CA LEU A 215 16.72 12.22 -23.56
C LEU A 215 17.51 11.35 -22.58
N ARG A 216 18.62 10.77 -23.04
CA ARG A 216 19.63 10.19 -22.15
C ARG A 216 20.56 11.30 -21.70
N VAL A 217 21.03 11.22 -20.45
CA VAL A 217 22.02 12.16 -19.93
C VAL A 217 23.36 11.46 -19.94
N ALA A 218 24.33 12.03 -20.66
CA ALA A 218 25.71 11.56 -20.57
C ALA A 218 26.34 12.14 -19.31
N ARG A 219 27.09 11.28 -18.60
CA ARG A 219 28.01 11.70 -17.55
C ARG A 219 29.41 11.64 -18.12
N GLY A 220 30.11 12.77 -18.08
CA GLY A 220 31.54 12.87 -18.31
C GLY A 220 32.23 12.00 -17.27
N GLY A 221 32.77 10.86 -17.71
CA GLY A 221 33.45 9.91 -16.85
C GLY A 221 34.51 10.59 -15.99
N VAL A 222 34.70 10.07 -14.78
CA VAL A 222 35.88 10.37 -13.97
C VAL A 222 37.08 9.81 -14.73
N ALA A 223 37.90 10.70 -15.31
CA ALA A 223 39.18 10.33 -15.86
C ALA A 223 40.03 9.78 -14.71
N THR A 224 40.24 8.48 -14.68
CA THR A 224 41.33 7.86 -13.92
C THR A 224 42.64 8.38 -14.51
N GLY A 225 43.21 9.42 -13.89
CA GLY A 225 44.62 9.79 -14.01
C GLY A 225 45.19 9.95 -15.42
N ALA A 226 44.82 11.00 -16.13
CA ALA A 226 45.68 11.71 -17.08
C ALA A 226 44.99 13.02 -17.50
N ASP A 227 45.80 14.07 -17.63
CA ASP A 227 45.49 15.47 -17.98
C ASP A 227 44.19 15.70 -18.79
N PRO A 228 43.26 16.58 -18.36
CA PRO A 228 42.03 16.84 -19.10
C PRO A 228 42.32 17.75 -20.30
N GLY A 229 42.32 17.17 -21.51
CA GLY A 229 42.34 17.94 -22.75
C GLY A 229 41.07 18.81 -22.94
N PRO A 230 41.08 19.75 -23.91
CA PRO A 230 40.01 20.74 -24.12
C PRO A 230 38.67 20.18 -24.64
N ASP A 231 38.57 18.87 -24.91
CA ASP A 231 37.43 18.19 -25.55
C ASP A 231 36.50 17.46 -24.55
N ARG A 232 36.41 17.92 -23.31
CA ARG A 232 35.50 17.31 -22.33
C ARG A 232 34.05 17.66 -22.68
N VAL A 233 33.29 16.66 -23.14
CA VAL A 233 31.84 16.79 -23.36
C VAL A 233 31.18 17.14 -22.02
N PRO A 234 30.44 18.26 -21.92
CA PRO A 234 29.79 18.64 -20.67
C PRO A 234 28.69 17.64 -20.28
N ASP A 235 28.49 17.48 -18.97
CA ASP A 235 27.39 16.68 -18.43
C ASP A 235 26.05 17.26 -18.89
N GLY A 236 25.25 16.46 -19.60
CA GLY A 236 24.00 16.96 -20.14
C GLY A 236 23.22 15.99 -21.02
N PRO A 237 22.02 16.42 -21.47
CA PRO A 237 21.21 15.64 -22.39
C PRO A 237 21.96 15.44 -23.71
N VAL A 238 22.06 14.19 -24.16
CA VAL A 238 22.72 13.83 -25.42
C VAL A 238 21.73 13.35 -26.47
N GLY A 239 22.00 13.73 -27.73
CA GLY A 239 21.20 13.39 -28.89
C GLY A 239 19.90 14.19 -29.00
N HIS A 240 19.08 13.88 -30.01
CA HIS A 240 17.83 14.60 -30.28
C HIS A 240 16.66 14.16 -29.38
N GLY A 241 16.81 13.03 -28.67
CA GLY A 241 15.78 12.44 -27.83
C GLY A 241 14.61 11.86 -28.63
N THR A 242 13.73 11.13 -27.94
CA THR A 242 12.47 10.63 -28.49
C THR A 242 11.35 11.60 -28.15
N VAL A 243 10.58 12.03 -29.14
CA VAL A 243 9.41 12.89 -28.94
C VAL A 243 8.17 12.04 -28.85
N ALA A 244 7.34 12.29 -27.84
CA ALA A 244 6.07 11.61 -27.63
C ALA A 244 4.99 12.60 -27.18
N THR A 245 3.72 12.23 -27.34
CA THR A 245 2.61 12.96 -26.73
C THR A 245 2.42 12.49 -25.29
N VAL A 246 2.16 13.44 -24.39
CA VAL A 246 1.99 13.19 -22.96
C VAL A 246 0.57 12.71 -22.68
N ASP A 247 0.45 11.65 -21.87
CA ASP A 247 -0.78 11.35 -21.16
C ASP A 247 -0.74 12.01 -19.78
N ALA A 248 -1.87 12.55 -19.33
CA ALA A 248 -2.00 13.24 -18.06
C ALA A 248 -3.39 13.05 -17.49
N VAL A 249 -3.45 12.68 -16.21
CA VAL A 249 -4.73 12.46 -15.51
C VAL A 249 -5.04 13.63 -14.59
N SER A 250 -6.31 13.81 -14.20
CA SER A 250 -6.72 14.85 -13.22
C SER A 250 -6.63 14.35 -11.77
N PRO A 251 -6.53 15.23 -10.75
CA PRO A 251 -6.45 14.80 -9.35
C PRO A 251 -7.65 13.94 -8.94
N ALA A 252 -8.85 14.32 -9.37
CA ALA A 252 -10.08 13.56 -9.13
C ALA A 252 -10.07 12.17 -9.78
N TRP A 253 -9.45 12.03 -10.96
CA TRP A 253 -9.26 10.71 -11.57
C TRP A 253 -8.33 9.84 -10.72
N ALA A 254 -7.19 10.40 -10.29
CA ALA A 254 -6.19 9.70 -9.50
C ALA A 254 -6.73 9.26 -8.13
N GLU A 255 -7.54 10.09 -7.48
CA GLU A 255 -8.20 9.73 -6.23
C GLU A 255 -9.19 8.57 -6.42
N ARG A 256 -10.05 8.62 -7.43
CA ARG A 256 -10.98 7.51 -7.72
C ARG A 256 -10.23 6.22 -8.03
N PHE A 257 -9.16 6.30 -8.81
CA PHE A 257 -8.29 5.17 -9.12
C PHE A 257 -7.67 4.56 -7.86
N ALA A 258 -7.05 5.36 -7.00
CA ALA A 258 -6.41 4.83 -5.81
C ALA A 258 -7.40 4.30 -4.77
N ARG A 259 -8.57 4.92 -4.63
CA ARG A 259 -9.66 4.39 -3.79
C ARG A 259 -10.18 3.05 -4.30
N ALA A 260 -10.20 2.81 -5.62
CA ALA A 260 -10.56 1.52 -6.19
C ALA A 260 -9.51 0.43 -5.90
N LEU A 261 -8.22 0.79 -5.83
CA LEU A 261 -7.15 -0.14 -5.47
C LEU A 261 -6.99 -0.35 -3.96
N ALA A 262 -7.42 0.59 -3.11
CA ALA A 262 -7.21 0.56 -1.67
C ALA A 262 -7.66 -0.73 -0.94
N PRO A 263 -8.77 -1.40 -1.33
CA PRO A 263 -9.22 -2.65 -0.73
C PRO A 263 -8.38 -3.86 -1.13
N LEU A 264 -7.61 -3.77 -2.23
CA LEU A 264 -6.82 -4.89 -2.71
C LEU A 264 -5.70 -5.19 -1.72
N ARG A 265 -5.59 -6.47 -1.37
CA ARG A 265 -4.53 -7.03 -0.54
C ARG A 265 -3.88 -8.14 -1.33
N THR A 266 -2.57 -8.27 -1.19
CA THR A 266 -1.87 -9.43 -1.70
C THR A 266 -2.27 -10.67 -0.92
N GLU A 267 -2.53 -11.76 -1.62
CA GLU A 267 -2.83 -13.04 -0.99
C GLU A 267 -1.55 -13.54 -0.31
N THR A 268 -1.43 -13.28 1.00
CA THR A 268 -0.44 -13.95 1.83
C THR A 268 -0.85 -15.42 1.93
N GLY A 269 -0.23 -16.27 1.12
CA GLY A 269 -0.53 -17.69 1.07
C GLY A 269 -0.24 -18.37 2.41
N THR A 270 -1.30 -18.79 3.10
CA THR A 270 -1.53 -20.10 3.73
C THR A 270 -2.92 -20.09 4.38
N GLY A 271 -3.88 -20.81 3.79
CA GLY A 271 -5.21 -21.02 4.39
C GLY A 271 -6.34 -21.04 3.36
N GLU A 272 -6.64 -22.23 2.88
CA GLU A 272 -7.85 -22.71 2.19
C GLU A 272 -8.84 -21.69 1.56
N ARG A 273 -8.94 -21.85 0.24
CA ARG A 273 -9.91 -21.29 -0.71
C ARG A 273 -11.32 -21.07 -0.12
N HIS A 274 -11.72 -19.80 -0.04
CA HIS A 274 -13.02 -19.34 -0.51
C HIS A 274 -12.86 -17.93 -1.08
N THR A 275 -12.80 -17.81 -2.41
CA THR A 275 -12.86 -16.55 -3.14
C THR A 275 -14.18 -15.87 -2.80
N ARG A 276 -14.20 -14.97 -1.82
CA ARG A 276 -15.37 -14.18 -1.44
C ARG A 276 -14.98 -12.71 -1.41
N LEU A 277 -15.59 -11.98 -2.33
CA LEU A 277 -15.37 -10.56 -2.62
C LEU A 277 -15.53 -9.73 -1.34
N SER A 278 -14.64 -8.76 -1.13
CA SER A 278 -14.75 -7.82 0.00
C SER A 278 -15.97 -6.93 -0.21
N VAL A 279 -17.03 -7.13 0.59
CA VAL A 279 -18.24 -6.32 0.55
C VAL A 279 -18.06 -5.13 1.52
N PRO A 280 -18.53 -3.91 1.18
CA PRO A 280 -18.59 -2.81 2.16
C PRO A 280 -19.36 -3.24 3.40
N LEU A 281 -18.88 -2.84 4.59
CA LEU A 281 -19.53 -3.17 5.85
C LEU A 281 -20.96 -2.58 5.86
N PRO A 282 -21.99 -3.40 6.16
CA PRO A 282 -23.36 -2.91 6.19
C PRO A 282 -23.58 -1.96 7.36
N GLN A 283 -24.51 -1.01 7.21
CA GLN A 283 -24.86 -0.05 8.29
C GLN A 283 -25.48 -0.74 9.51
N ALA A 284 -26.08 -1.92 9.31
CA ALA A 284 -26.55 -2.81 10.37
C ALA A 284 -26.37 -4.26 9.91
N ALA A 285 -25.97 -5.14 10.83
CA ALA A 285 -25.90 -6.57 10.58
C ALA A 285 -27.02 -7.27 11.34
N ARG A 286 -27.86 -8.01 10.62
CA ARG A 286 -28.91 -8.82 11.23
C ARG A 286 -28.32 -10.18 11.59
N LEU A 287 -28.34 -10.53 12.88
CA LEU A 287 -27.73 -11.77 13.36
C LEU A 287 -28.18 -13.02 12.58
N LEU A 288 -29.48 -13.13 12.24
CA LEU A 288 -29.99 -14.27 11.49
C LEU A 288 -29.36 -14.37 10.09
N ASP A 289 -29.13 -13.25 9.41
CA ASP A 289 -28.53 -13.24 8.08
C ASP A 289 -27.06 -13.68 8.17
N GLU A 290 -26.31 -13.21 9.17
CA GLU A 290 -24.93 -13.63 9.43
C GLU A 290 -24.83 -15.11 9.85
N LEU A 291 -25.85 -15.60 10.55
CA LEU A 291 -26.00 -17.00 10.88
C LEU A 291 -26.43 -17.86 9.67
N GLY A 292 -26.74 -17.27 8.51
CA GLY A 292 -27.25 -17.99 7.34
C GLY A 292 -28.68 -18.55 7.53
N LEU A 293 -29.45 -17.96 8.44
CA LEU A 293 -30.81 -18.37 8.79
C LEU A 293 -31.84 -17.37 8.26
N ALA A 294 -32.77 -17.82 7.42
CA ALA A 294 -33.89 -16.97 7.03
C ALA A 294 -34.83 -16.66 8.22
N ARG A 295 -35.01 -17.65 9.12
CA ARG A 295 -35.77 -17.57 10.37
C ARG A 295 -35.18 -18.53 11.41
N ALA A 296 -35.25 -18.17 12.68
CA ALA A 296 -34.95 -19.08 13.78
C ALA A 296 -36.16 -20.00 14.03
N THR A 297 -36.16 -21.16 13.38
CA THR A 297 -37.16 -22.22 13.60
C THR A 297 -36.55 -23.38 14.39
N PRO A 298 -37.35 -24.17 15.12
CA PRO A 298 -36.84 -25.36 15.80
C PRO A 298 -36.06 -26.30 14.86
N ALA A 299 -36.58 -26.54 13.65
CA ALA A 299 -35.92 -27.38 12.65
C ALA A 299 -34.55 -26.83 12.22
N SER A 300 -34.44 -25.52 11.96
CA SER A 300 -33.17 -24.90 11.54
C SER A 300 -32.11 -24.90 12.65
N LEU A 301 -32.54 -24.74 13.91
CA LEU A 301 -31.63 -24.80 15.06
C LEU A 301 -31.19 -26.24 15.36
N MET A 302 -32.13 -27.19 15.33
CA MET A 302 -31.82 -28.61 15.52
C MET A 302 -30.87 -29.16 14.44
N ALA A 303 -31.07 -28.77 13.18
CA ALA A 303 -30.17 -29.15 12.08
C ALA A 303 -28.75 -28.61 12.33
N ARG A 304 -28.65 -27.33 12.74
CA ARG A 304 -27.37 -26.70 13.05
C ARG A 304 -26.67 -27.36 14.24
N TRP A 305 -27.41 -27.71 15.28
CA TRP A 305 -26.86 -28.44 16.43
C TRP A 305 -26.44 -29.87 16.09
N ALA A 306 -27.12 -30.54 15.15
CA ALA A 306 -26.70 -31.84 14.65
C ALA A 306 -25.36 -31.74 13.91
N ASP A 307 -25.23 -30.74 13.02
CA ASP A 307 -24.00 -30.46 12.27
C ASP A 307 -22.82 -30.12 13.20
N ALA A 308 -23.09 -29.47 14.35
CA ALA A 308 -22.09 -29.19 15.37
C ALA A 308 -21.68 -30.42 16.19
N ALA A 309 -22.60 -31.36 16.42
CA ALA A 309 -22.33 -32.58 17.18
C ALA A 309 -21.41 -33.56 16.42
N ASP A 310 -21.39 -33.49 15.09
CA ASP A 310 -20.57 -34.35 14.23
C ASP A 310 -19.10 -33.91 14.14
N ASP A 311 -18.69 -32.84 14.84
CA ASP A 311 -17.29 -32.40 14.88
C ASP A 311 -16.48 -33.10 15.99
N PRO A 312 -15.58 -34.03 15.63
CA PRO A 312 -14.79 -34.81 16.59
C PRO A 312 -13.74 -33.98 17.32
N ARG A 313 -13.50 -32.71 16.93
CA ARG A 313 -12.50 -31.84 17.56
C ARG A 313 -13.04 -31.07 18.77
N SER A 314 -14.36 -30.99 18.97
CA SER A 314 -14.99 -30.24 20.06
C SER A 314 -15.54 -31.16 21.17
N VAL A 315 -14.62 -31.80 21.91
CA VAL A 315 -14.95 -32.60 23.10
C VAL A 315 -15.33 -31.66 24.25
N GLY A 316 -16.54 -31.08 24.19
CA GLY A 316 -17.01 -30.11 25.20
C GLY A 316 -18.12 -29.17 24.76
N GLY A 317 -18.52 -29.22 23.48
CA GLY A 317 -19.48 -28.27 22.90
C GLY A 317 -18.78 -27.04 22.33
N ARG A 318 -19.45 -26.35 21.40
CA ARG A 318 -18.87 -25.17 20.73
C ARG A 318 -19.31 -23.87 21.40
N ALA A 319 -18.34 -23.07 21.82
CA ALA A 319 -18.57 -21.71 22.32
C ALA A 319 -18.22 -20.67 21.23
N CYS A 320 -18.85 -20.82 20.06
CA CYS A 320 -18.65 -19.95 18.91
C CYS A 320 -19.79 -18.93 18.80
N ALA A 321 -19.46 -17.64 18.91
CA ALA A 321 -20.41 -16.53 18.78
C ALA A 321 -20.14 -15.75 17.48
N VAL A 322 -21.16 -15.50 16.68
CA VAL A 322 -21.13 -14.55 15.56
C VAL A 322 -21.42 -13.16 16.11
N LEU A 323 -20.47 -12.26 15.94
CA LEU A 323 -20.49 -10.89 16.45
C LEU A 323 -21.09 -9.89 15.46
N GLY A 324 -21.07 -10.21 14.16
CA GLY A 324 -21.65 -9.37 13.12
C GLY A 324 -21.04 -9.59 11.75
N ALA A 325 -21.24 -8.63 10.85
CA ALA A 325 -20.72 -8.67 9.49
C ALA A 325 -19.29 -8.13 9.42
N GLY A 326 -18.41 -8.82 8.71
CA GLY A 326 -17.05 -8.38 8.39
C GLY A 326 -16.86 -8.22 6.89
N ALA A 327 -15.78 -7.52 6.51
CA ALA A 327 -15.41 -7.35 5.10
C ALA A 327 -15.14 -8.68 4.37
N ARG A 328 -14.96 -9.78 5.13
CA ARG A 328 -14.66 -11.13 4.63
C ARG A 328 -15.76 -12.14 4.96
N GLY A 329 -16.95 -11.69 5.34
CA GLY A 329 -18.05 -12.52 5.85
C GLY A 329 -18.27 -12.35 7.35
N PRO A 330 -19.10 -13.22 7.98
CA PRO A 330 -19.43 -13.12 9.39
C PRO A 330 -18.17 -13.12 10.27
N VAL A 331 -18.10 -12.17 11.20
CA VAL A 331 -17.07 -12.12 12.24
C VAL A 331 -17.53 -12.99 13.40
N GLY A 332 -16.78 -14.04 13.68
CA GLY A 332 -17.01 -14.91 14.83
C GLY A 332 -15.91 -14.76 15.88
N ALA A 333 -16.21 -15.23 17.10
CA ALA A 333 -15.24 -15.51 18.14
C ALA A 333 -15.47 -16.95 18.64
N ASP A 334 -14.41 -17.77 18.63
CA ASP A 334 -14.45 -19.13 19.18
C ASP A 334 -13.70 -19.17 20.52
N LEU A 335 -14.46 -19.18 21.62
CA LEU A 335 -13.90 -19.15 22.96
C LEU A 335 -13.15 -20.44 23.33
N GLY A 336 -13.35 -21.52 22.58
CA GLY A 336 -12.62 -22.77 22.76
C GLY A 336 -11.22 -22.75 22.14
N THR A 337 -11.06 -22.12 20.97
CA THR A 337 -9.79 -22.14 20.21
C THR A 337 -9.01 -20.84 20.26
N GLU A 338 -9.67 -19.69 20.35
CA GLU A 338 -9.03 -18.36 20.28
C GLU A 338 -8.69 -17.80 21.67
N GLY A 339 -9.25 -18.38 22.73
CA GLY A 339 -9.02 -18.01 24.13
C GLY A 339 -10.33 -17.94 24.92
N PRO A 340 -10.33 -18.25 26.23
CA PRO A 340 -11.56 -18.46 27.00
C PRO A 340 -12.37 -17.20 27.29
N HIS A 341 -11.91 -16.02 26.85
CA HIS A 341 -12.47 -14.73 27.26
C HIS A 341 -12.67 -13.80 26.06
N LEU A 342 -13.84 -13.16 26.02
CA LEU A 342 -14.18 -12.09 25.09
C LEU A 342 -14.43 -10.81 25.88
N LEU A 343 -13.70 -9.73 25.54
CA LEU A 343 -13.87 -8.41 26.12
C LEU A 343 -14.59 -7.50 25.13
N ILE A 344 -15.67 -6.84 25.58
CA ILE A 344 -16.45 -5.89 24.78
C ILE A 344 -16.48 -4.54 25.50
N GLU A 345 -15.87 -3.53 24.89
CA GLU A 345 -15.82 -2.17 25.41
C GLU A 345 -16.56 -1.20 24.49
N GLY A 346 -17.22 -0.21 25.08
CA GLY A 346 -17.89 0.84 24.33
C GLY A 346 -18.54 1.90 25.24
N PRO A 347 -18.57 3.18 24.84
CA PRO A 347 -19.23 4.24 25.60
C PRO A 347 -20.76 4.02 25.66
N PRO A 348 -21.48 4.70 26.56
CA PRO A 348 -22.95 4.70 26.56
C PRO A 348 -23.52 5.03 25.17
N GLY A 349 -24.52 4.27 24.73
CA GLY A 349 -25.12 4.43 23.39
C GLY A 349 -24.39 3.73 22.24
N SER A 350 -23.25 3.06 22.49
CA SER A 350 -22.50 2.30 21.47
C SER A 350 -23.17 1.00 20.99
N GLY A 351 -24.25 0.57 21.66
CA GLY A 351 -24.90 -0.71 21.37
C GLY A 351 -24.29 -1.92 22.09
N ARG A 352 -23.40 -1.73 23.08
CA ARG A 352 -22.79 -2.82 23.87
C ARG A 352 -23.81 -3.84 24.40
N THR A 353 -24.92 -3.39 24.96
CA THR A 353 -25.99 -4.28 25.46
C THR A 353 -26.63 -5.08 24.33
N GLU A 354 -26.84 -4.48 23.16
CA GLU A 354 -27.42 -5.16 22.02
C GLU A 354 -26.46 -6.20 21.43
N LEU A 355 -25.16 -5.89 21.39
CA LEU A 355 -24.13 -6.86 21.01
C LEU A 355 -24.08 -8.04 21.99
N LEU A 356 -24.15 -7.80 23.30
CA LEU A 356 -24.19 -8.87 24.29
C LEU A 356 -25.42 -9.77 24.13
N ARG A 357 -26.60 -9.19 23.84
CA ARG A 357 -27.81 -9.96 23.52
C ARG A 357 -27.64 -10.80 22.25
N ALA A 358 -27.01 -10.24 21.21
CA ALA A 358 -26.70 -10.95 19.98
C ALA A 358 -25.70 -12.10 20.20
N VAL A 359 -24.70 -11.91 21.07
CA VAL A 359 -23.76 -12.96 21.49
C VAL A 359 -24.49 -14.10 22.17
N VAL A 360 -25.38 -13.82 23.14
CA VAL A 360 -26.19 -14.85 23.81
C VAL A 360 -27.05 -15.61 22.80
N ALA A 361 -27.74 -14.91 21.90
CA ALA A 361 -28.55 -15.55 20.87
C ALA A 361 -27.71 -16.38 19.88
N SER A 362 -26.52 -15.91 19.50
CA SER A 362 -25.63 -16.65 18.62
C SER A 362 -25.08 -17.92 19.26
N LEU A 363 -24.68 -17.83 20.54
CA LEU A 363 -24.20 -18.97 21.32
C LEU A 363 -25.29 -20.03 21.48
N ALA A 364 -26.50 -19.60 21.83
CA ALA A 364 -27.67 -20.48 21.93
C ALA A 364 -28.04 -21.14 20.59
N ALA A 365 -27.81 -20.45 19.47
CA ALA A 365 -27.99 -21.02 18.14
C ALA A 365 -26.88 -21.99 17.73
N ALA A 366 -25.66 -21.83 18.27
CA ALA A 366 -24.49 -22.62 17.89
C ALA A 366 -24.42 -23.97 18.61
N GLU A 367 -24.91 -24.07 19.85
CA GLU A 367 -24.80 -25.28 20.67
C GLU A 367 -26.09 -25.55 21.47
N ARG A 368 -26.30 -26.79 21.90
CA ARG A 368 -27.48 -27.21 22.66
C ARG A 368 -27.38 -26.83 24.15
N PRO A 369 -28.52 -26.60 24.85
CA PRO A 369 -28.51 -26.17 26.25
C PRO A 369 -27.96 -27.22 27.22
N ASP A 370 -27.93 -28.50 26.86
CA ASP A 370 -27.28 -29.57 27.63
C ASP A 370 -25.75 -29.55 27.55
N ARG A 371 -25.17 -28.81 26.59
CA ARG A 371 -23.73 -28.70 26.37
C ARG A 371 -23.18 -27.29 26.60
N LEU A 372 -24.03 -26.28 26.63
CA LEU A 372 -23.66 -24.88 26.86
C LEU A 372 -24.61 -24.21 27.85
N GLY A 373 -24.06 -23.79 29.00
CA GLY A 373 -24.75 -22.97 29.99
C GLY A 373 -24.29 -21.51 29.92
N ILE A 374 -25.22 -20.58 30.13
CA ILE A 374 -24.98 -19.15 30.14
C ILE A 374 -25.40 -18.58 31.50
N VAL A 375 -24.47 -17.87 32.14
CA VAL A 375 -24.73 -17.10 33.36
C VAL A 375 -24.64 -15.62 33.00
N LEU A 376 -25.71 -14.89 33.25
CA LEU A 376 -25.80 -13.46 33.00
C LEU A 376 -25.53 -12.70 34.30
N ILE A 377 -24.64 -11.72 34.25
CA ILE A 377 -24.34 -10.83 35.38
C ILE A 377 -24.43 -9.41 34.85
N ASP A 378 -25.39 -8.64 35.34
CA ASP A 378 -25.53 -7.22 35.03
C ASP A 378 -24.91 -6.38 36.16
N GLY A 379 -24.24 -5.29 35.81
CA GLY A 379 -23.51 -4.44 36.76
C GLY A 379 -24.23 -3.13 37.09
N GLY A 380 -25.50 -3.02 36.71
CA GLY A 380 -26.27 -1.78 36.80
C GLY A 380 -26.65 -1.42 38.23
N ASP A 381 -26.09 -0.33 38.72
CA ASP A 381 -26.62 0.42 39.85
C ASP A 381 -28.04 0.89 39.51
N GLY A 382 -29.05 0.32 40.19
CA GLY A 382 -30.49 0.45 39.91
C GLY A 382 -31.10 1.85 40.03
N THR A 383 -30.36 2.92 39.75
CA THR A 383 -30.74 4.33 39.91
C THR A 383 -30.77 5.12 38.60
N ALA A 384 -30.36 4.54 37.47
CA ALA A 384 -30.52 5.18 36.17
C ALA A 384 -31.98 5.05 35.68
N ALA A 385 -32.82 6.01 36.06
CA ALA A 385 -34.16 6.22 35.54
C ALA A 385 -34.11 6.44 34.02
N GLY A 386 -34.14 5.34 33.25
CA GLY A 386 -33.97 5.30 31.80
C GLY A 386 -33.33 4.02 31.24
N ALA A 387 -32.85 3.10 32.08
CA ALA A 387 -32.25 1.85 31.63
C ALA A 387 -33.29 0.89 31.02
N GLY A 388 -33.13 0.54 29.74
CA GLY A 388 -33.90 -0.50 29.09
C GLY A 388 -33.70 -1.87 29.76
N GLU A 389 -34.36 -2.93 29.26
CA GLU A 389 -34.38 -4.27 29.89
C GLU A 389 -33.02 -4.99 30.04
N GLY A 390 -31.88 -4.35 29.75
CA GLY A 390 -30.55 -4.91 30.00
C GLY A 390 -30.36 -6.30 29.38
N LEU A 391 -29.74 -7.21 30.11
CA LEU A 391 -29.67 -8.63 29.71
C LEU A 391 -30.88 -9.47 30.14
N ARG A 392 -31.87 -8.86 30.82
CA ARG A 392 -33.07 -9.56 31.31
C ARG A 392 -33.87 -10.22 30.18
N VAL A 393 -33.91 -9.62 28.99
CA VAL A 393 -34.59 -10.21 27.81
C VAL A 393 -34.02 -11.57 27.40
N CYS A 394 -32.77 -11.87 27.78
CA CYS A 394 -32.13 -13.13 27.45
C CYS A 394 -32.51 -14.27 28.41
N THR A 395 -33.23 -14.02 29.51
CA THR A 395 -33.57 -15.08 30.48
C THR A 395 -34.53 -16.14 29.92
N ASP A 396 -35.22 -15.84 28.83
CA ASP A 396 -36.12 -16.79 28.15
C ASP A 396 -35.36 -17.82 27.29
N VAL A 397 -34.04 -17.64 27.11
CA VAL A 397 -33.19 -18.58 26.37
C VAL A 397 -32.90 -19.79 27.26
N PRO A 398 -33.12 -21.03 26.80
CA PRO A 398 -33.00 -22.23 27.65
C PRO A 398 -31.58 -22.49 28.16
N HIS A 399 -30.57 -21.90 27.52
CA HIS A 399 -29.17 -21.95 27.95
C HIS A 399 -28.88 -21.09 29.18
N VAL A 400 -29.73 -20.10 29.48
CA VAL A 400 -29.51 -19.18 30.60
C VAL A 400 -29.98 -19.83 31.89
N THR A 401 -29.03 -20.22 32.75
CA THR A 401 -29.33 -20.90 34.02
C THR A 401 -29.46 -19.93 35.19
N THR A 402 -28.78 -18.79 35.11
CA THR A 402 -28.67 -17.82 36.21
C THR A 402 -28.59 -16.40 35.65
N HIS A 403 -29.33 -15.48 36.27
CA HIS A 403 -29.23 -14.03 36.02
C HIS A 403 -29.05 -13.31 37.36
N LEU A 404 -27.89 -12.67 37.54
CA LEU A 404 -27.56 -11.82 38.68
C LEU A 404 -27.66 -10.38 38.21
N ALA A 405 -28.58 -9.62 38.80
CA ALA A 405 -28.80 -8.21 38.49
C ALA A 405 -28.15 -7.29 39.52
#